data_AF-F7FYZ0-F1
#
_entry.id   AF-F7FYZ0-F1
#
_cell.length_a   1.000
_cell.length_b   1.000
_cell.length_c   1.000
_cell.angle_alpha   90.00
_cell.angle_beta   90.00
_cell.angle_gamma   90.00
#
_symmetry.space_group_name_H-M   'P 1'
#
loop_
_entity.id
_entity.type
_entity.pdbx_description
1 polymer ?
#
loop_
_entity_poly.entity_id
_entity_poly.type
_entity_poly.pdbx_seq_one_letter_code
_entity_poly.pdbx_strand_id
1 'polypeptide(L)'
;MWYVSTRGMAPRVDFEGALFSGYASDGGLFMPEELPQLNRETLCQWSTLSYPGLVKELCALFIGSELIPKDDLNDLIDRAFSRFRHRDVVHLSRLRNGLNVLELWHGVTYAFKDLSLSCTAQFLQYFLEKKEKHVTVVIGTSGDTGSAAIESVQGAKNVDIIVLLPKGHCTKIQELQMTTVLKENVHVFGVEGNSDELDEPIKAVFADTVFVKKHNLMSLNSINWSRILVQMAHHFFAYFQCAPSLDTHPLPLVEVVVPTGAAGNLAAGYIAQKIGLPIRLVVAVNRNDIIHRTVQQGDFSLSEVVKSTLASAMDIQVPYNMERVFWLLSGSDSQVTRALMEQFERTQSLNLPKELHSKQERQEYEQMCDGCCVELGPGNCGPRRGSGIPRTARGRVGG
;
A
#
# COMPACT_ATOMS: atom_id res chain seq x y z
N MET A 1 17.46 13.09 1.46
CA MET A 1 17.15 11.85 0.71
C MET A 1 16.58 12.22 -0.66
N TRP A 2 17.04 11.60 -1.74
CA TRP A 2 16.50 11.81 -3.09
C TRP A 2 15.66 10.61 -3.54
N TYR A 3 14.73 10.87 -4.44
CA TYR A 3 13.81 9.91 -5.04
C TYR A 3 13.93 9.94 -6.55
N VAL A 4 13.94 8.76 -7.15
CA VAL A 4 14.08 8.54 -8.60
C VAL A 4 12.88 7.76 -9.13
N SER A 5 12.56 7.97 -10.41
CA SER A 5 11.55 7.15 -11.09
C SER A 5 12.09 5.75 -11.36
N THR A 6 11.25 4.74 -11.15
CA THR A 6 11.48 3.35 -11.57
C THR A 6 11.77 3.21 -13.06
N ARG A 7 11.43 4.20 -13.91
CA ARG A 7 11.71 4.21 -15.35
C ARG A 7 12.90 5.10 -15.75
N GLY A 8 13.44 5.86 -14.80
CA GLY A 8 14.73 6.54 -14.89
C GLY A 8 14.82 7.73 -15.85
N MET A 9 13.71 8.22 -16.39
CA MET A 9 13.68 9.36 -17.32
C MET A 9 13.16 10.64 -16.66
N ALA A 10 12.43 10.54 -15.55
CA ALA A 10 12.00 11.69 -14.78
C ALA A 10 13.16 12.29 -13.96
N PRO A 11 13.17 13.62 -13.73
CA PRO A 11 14.10 14.24 -12.79
C PRO A 11 13.95 13.66 -11.39
N ARG A 12 15.06 13.55 -10.66
CA ARG A 12 15.02 13.20 -9.24
C ARG A 12 14.30 14.29 -8.45
N VAL A 13 13.61 13.89 -7.39
CA VAL A 13 12.85 14.77 -6.51
C VAL A 13 13.19 14.48 -5.04
N ASP A 14 12.95 15.44 -4.16
CA ASP A 14 13.01 15.20 -2.72
C ASP A 14 11.71 14.55 -2.20
N PHE A 15 11.57 14.37 -0.89
CA PHE A 15 10.35 13.75 -0.33
C PHE A 15 9.10 14.58 -0.63
N GLU A 16 9.20 15.91 -0.62
CA GLU A 16 8.07 16.78 -0.93
C GLU A 16 7.61 16.56 -2.38
N GLY A 17 8.55 16.56 -3.34
CA GLY A 17 8.23 16.30 -4.74
C GLY A 17 7.63 14.91 -4.96
N ALA A 18 8.12 13.87 -4.27
CA ALA A 18 7.53 12.54 -4.32
C ALA A 18 6.12 12.49 -3.68
N LEU A 19 5.90 13.23 -2.59
CA LEU A 19 4.62 13.32 -1.88
C LEU A 19 3.52 13.98 -2.73
N PHE A 20 3.84 15.09 -3.41
CA PHE A 20 2.91 15.82 -4.28
C PHE A 20 2.76 15.21 -5.68
N SER A 21 3.43 14.09 -5.95
CA SER A 21 3.33 13.40 -7.25
C SER A 21 2.18 12.39 -7.29
N GLY A 22 1.71 12.10 -8.51
CA GLY A 22 0.96 10.89 -8.82
C GLY A 22 1.91 9.86 -9.42
N TYR A 23 1.97 9.82 -10.75
CA TYR A 23 3.05 9.18 -11.50
C TYR A 23 4.21 10.17 -11.68
N ALA A 24 5.41 9.65 -11.86
CA ALA A 24 6.53 10.45 -12.37
C ALA A 24 6.23 10.90 -13.81
N SER A 25 6.94 11.93 -14.30
CA SER A 25 6.69 12.51 -15.63
C SER A 25 6.95 11.53 -16.79
N ASP A 26 7.62 10.41 -16.52
CA ASP A 26 7.88 9.31 -17.46
C ASP A 26 6.92 8.12 -17.29
N GLY A 27 5.86 8.28 -16.48
CA GLY A 27 4.89 7.24 -16.16
C GLY A 27 5.34 6.26 -15.07
N GLY A 28 6.57 6.38 -14.57
CA GLY A 28 7.09 5.52 -13.51
C GLY A 28 6.61 5.89 -12.11
N LEU A 29 7.10 5.15 -11.13
CA LEU A 29 6.81 5.34 -9.70
C LEU A 29 8.05 5.84 -8.98
N PHE A 30 7.89 6.75 -8.01
CA PHE A 30 9.04 7.17 -7.21
C PHE A 30 9.45 6.11 -6.19
N MET A 31 10.76 5.91 -6.09
CA MET A 31 11.48 5.08 -5.13
C MET A 31 12.67 5.87 -4.58
N PRO A 32 13.11 5.65 -3.33
CA PRO A 32 14.33 6.26 -2.82
C PRO A 32 15.53 5.83 -3.69
N GLU A 33 16.43 6.78 -3.97
CA GLU A 33 17.65 6.54 -4.76
C GLU A 33 18.53 5.46 -4.11
N GLU A 34 18.56 5.44 -2.77
CA GLU A 34 19.26 4.43 -1.97
C GLU A 34 18.37 3.90 -0.85
N LEU A 35 18.47 2.60 -0.57
CA LEU A 35 17.77 1.97 0.54
C LEU A 35 18.68 1.89 1.77
N PRO A 36 18.30 2.52 2.91
CA PRO A 36 19.09 2.45 4.14
C PRO A 36 19.19 0.99 4.61
N GLN A 37 20.33 0.61 5.17
CA GLN A 37 20.53 -0.74 5.71
C GLN A 37 20.46 -0.68 7.24
N LEU A 38 19.51 -1.40 7.83
CA LEU A 38 19.34 -1.50 9.27
C LEU A 38 20.18 -2.66 9.81
N ASN A 39 20.93 -2.37 10.87
CA ASN A 39 21.68 -3.40 11.57
C ASN A 39 20.82 -4.01 12.69
N ARG A 40 21.33 -5.11 13.26
CA ARG A 40 20.66 -5.81 14.36
C ARG A 40 20.43 -4.92 15.58
N GLU A 41 21.37 -4.03 15.90
CA GLU A 41 21.25 -3.14 17.07
C GLU A 41 20.04 -2.21 16.92
N THR A 42 19.85 -1.63 15.73
CA THR A 42 18.67 -0.82 15.40
C THR A 42 17.40 -1.65 15.50
N LEU A 43 17.37 -2.87 14.97
CA LEU A 43 16.19 -3.76 15.08
C LEU A 43 15.87 -4.09 16.54
N CYS A 44 16.87 -4.37 17.37
CA CYS A 44 16.68 -4.61 18.81
C CYS A 44 16.12 -3.38 19.52
N GLN A 45 16.65 -2.18 19.24
CA GLN A 45 16.14 -0.93 19.81
C GLN A 45 14.67 -0.71 19.39
N TRP A 46 14.39 -0.87 18.11
CA TRP A 46 13.05 -0.65 17.53
C TRP A 46 12.01 -1.66 18.01
N SER A 47 12.42 -2.87 18.40
CA SER A 47 11.50 -3.90 18.92
C SER A 47 10.72 -3.47 20.17
N THR A 48 11.22 -2.47 20.89
CA THR A 48 10.61 -1.92 22.10
C THR A 48 9.67 -0.75 21.83
N LEU A 49 9.62 -0.27 20.58
CA LEU A 49 8.82 0.89 20.20
C LEU A 49 7.36 0.53 20.04
N SER A 50 6.49 1.51 20.33
CA SER A 50 5.09 1.46 19.93
C SER A 50 4.97 1.55 18.40
N TYR A 51 3.81 1.18 17.85
CA TYR A 51 3.57 1.33 16.41
C TYR A 51 3.78 2.77 15.90
N PRO A 52 3.24 3.84 16.55
CA PRO A 52 3.58 5.21 16.17
C PRO A 52 5.09 5.50 16.27
N GLY A 53 5.77 4.97 17.28
CA GLY A 53 7.23 5.09 17.43
C GLY A 53 7.98 4.50 16.24
N LEU A 54 7.57 3.31 15.78
CA LEU A 54 8.14 2.68 14.58
C LEU A 54 7.90 3.50 13.33
N VAL A 55 6.69 4.06 13.16
CA VAL A 55 6.37 4.92 12.02
C VAL A 55 7.26 6.18 12.03
N LYS A 56 7.51 6.78 13.20
CA LYS A 56 8.41 7.94 13.35
C LYS A 56 9.84 7.62 12.91
N GLU A 57 10.40 6.53 13.44
CA GLU A 57 11.78 6.14 13.13
C GLU A 57 11.94 5.71 11.66
N LEU A 58 10.99 4.96 11.11
CA LEU A 58 10.98 4.64 9.67
C LEU A 58 10.85 5.88 8.80
N CYS A 59 9.89 6.77 9.08
CA CYS A 59 9.74 8.00 8.31
C CYS A 59 10.99 8.87 8.35
N ALA A 60 11.68 8.96 9.48
CA ALA A 60 12.92 9.74 9.63
C ALA A 60 14.08 9.21 8.76
N LEU A 61 14.08 7.93 8.35
CA LEU A 61 15.08 7.40 7.42
C LEU A 61 14.89 7.92 5.98
N PHE A 62 13.65 8.22 5.61
CA PHE A 62 13.27 8.53 4.23
C PHE A 62 12.89 10.01 4.05
N ILE A 63 12.61 10.73 5.13
CA ILE A 63 12.29 12.16 5.13
C ILE A 63 13.46 12.89 5.78
N GLY A 64 14.17 13.71 4.99
CA GLY A 64 15.27 14.51 5.50
C GLY A 64 14.79 15.54 6.53
N SER A 65 15.53 15.70 7.62
CA SER A 65 15.24 16.65 8.69
C SER A 65 15.22 18.12 8.23
N GLU A 66 15.86 18.40 7.09
CA GLU A 66 15.83 19.69 6.40
C GLU A 66 14.46 20.02 5.80
N LEU A 67 13.64 19.00 5.47
CA LEU A 67 12.29 19.18 4.95
C LEU A 67 11.26 19.21 6.09
N ILE A 68 11.31 18.21 6.97
CA ILE A 68 10.46 18.09 8.15
C ILE A 68 11.36 17.83 9.36
N PRO A 69 11.56 18.82 10.25
CA PRO A 69 12.28 18.64 11.50
C PRO A 69 11.71 17.47 12.33
N LYS A 70 12.56 16.82 13.14
CA LYS A 70 12.17 15.61 13.88
C LYS A 70 10.95 15.83 14.79
N ASP A 71 10.88 16.97 15.47
CA ASP A 71 9.76 17.30 16.36
C ASP A 71 8.46 17.49 15.56
N ASP A 72 8.51 18.21 14.44
CA ASP A 72 7.37 18.37 13.53
C ASP A 72 6.91 17.01 12.97
N LEU A 73 7.85 16.14 12.57
CA LEU A 73 7.55 14.81 12.05
C LEU A 73 6.84 13.95 13.12
N ASN A 74 7.32 14.00 14.36
CA ASN A 74 6.71 13.29 15.47
C ASN A 74 5.28 13.76 15.72
N ASP A 75 5.07 15.07 15.76
CA ASP A 75 3.77 15.70 15.98
C ASP A 75 2.77 15.37 14.86
N LEU A 76 3.23 15.36 13.60
CA LEU A 76 2.42 14.98 12.45
C LEU A 76 1.94 13.53 12.55
N ILE A 77 2.81 12.61 12.96
CA ILE A 77 2.47 11.19 13.11
C ILE A 77 1.53 10.99 14.31
N ASP A 78 1.73 11.69 15.41
CA ASP A 78 0.84 11.62 16.57
C ASP A 78 -0.57 12.15 16.22
N ARG A 79 -0.66 13.25 15.46
CA ARG A 79 -1.94 13.75 14.93
C ARG A 79 -2.60 12.75 13.99
N ALA A 80 -1.84 12.11 13.09
CA ALA A 80 -2.36 11.11 12.16
C ALA A 80 -3.06 9.96 12.88
N PHE A 81 -2.50 9.49 13.99
CA PHE A 81 -3.04 8.35 14.74
C PHE A 81 -4.02 8.72 15.86
N SER A 82 -4.22 10.00 16.15
CA SER A 82 -5.09 10.48 17.23
C SER A 82 -6.55 10.01 17.16
N ARG A 83 -7.05 9.69 15.96
CA ARG A 83 -8.45 9.26 15.71
C ARG A 83 -8.62 7.74 15.59
N PHE A 84 -7.56 6.98 15.84
CA PHE A 84 -7.64 5.52 15.90
C PHE A 84 -8.29 5.08 17.21
N ARG A 85 -9.18 4.09 17.12
CA ARG A 85 -9.98 3.63 18.26
C ARG A 85 -9.20 2.73 19.20
N HIS A 86 -8.20 2.03 18.66
CA HIS A 86 -7.31 1.20 19.43
C HIS A 86 -6.11 2.04 19.88
N ARG A 87 -5.80 2.01 21.19
CA ARG A 87 -4.70 2.80 21.78
C ARG A 87 -3.36 2.54 21.10
N ASP A 88 -3.11 1.29 20.74
CA ASP A 88 -1.86 0.87 20.10
C ASP A 88 -1.87 1.03 18.57
N VAL A 89 -2.93 1.62 17.99
CA VAL A 89 -3.18 1.82 16.56
C VAL A 89 -3.40 0.52 15.77
N VAL A 90 -2.56 -0.48 15.98
CA VAL A 90 -2.64 -1.84 15.45
C VAL A 90 -2.63 -2.86 16.60
N HIS A 91 -3.17 -4.05 16.37
CA HIS A 91 -3.22 -5.11 17.39
C HIS A 91 -2.86 -6.47 16.80
N LEU A 92 -2.05 -7.28 17.51
CA LEU A 92 -1.76 -8.65 17.07
C LEU A 92 -2.65 -9.66 17.82
N SER A 93 -3.64 -10.20 17.11
CA SER A 93 -4.52 -11.26 17.61
C SER A 93 -3.87 -12.63 17.40
N ARG A 94 -3.60 -13.34 18.50
CA ARG A 94 -3.03 -14.70 18.45
C ARG A 94 -4.15 -15.74 18.32
N LEU A 95 -4.10 -16.53 17.25
CA LEU A 95 -5.02 -17.65 17.01
C LEU A 95 -4.35 -18.99 17.35
N ARG A 96 -5.05 -20.10 17.10
CA ARG A 96 -4.52 -21.45 17.35
C ARG A 96 -3.37 -21.78 16.38
N ASN A 97 -2.49 -22.68 16.81
CA ASN A 97 -1.41 -23.25 16.00
C ASN A 97 -0.40 -22.22 15.47
N GLY A 98 -0.12 -21.16 16.25
CA GLY A 98 0.88 -20.15 15.87
C GLY A 98 0.42 -19.18 14.77
N LEU A 99 -0.82 -19.28 14.29
CA LEU A 99 -1.38 -18.30 13.37
C LEU A 99 -1.66 -17.00 14.12
N ASN A 100 -1.10 -15.89 13.65
CA ASN A 100 -1.34 -14.55 14.19
C ASN A 100 -2.01 -13.68 13.12
N VAL A 101 -2.94 -12.83 13.54
CA VAL A 101 -3.61 -11.86 12.68
C VAL A 101 -3.26 -10.47 13.18
N LEU A 102 -2.57 -9.70 12.34
CA LEU A 102 -2.34 -8.28 12.62
C LEU A 102 -3.57 -7.47 12.19
N GLU A 103 -4.27 -6.94 13.18
CA GLU A 103 -5.44 -6.08 13.01
C GLU A 103 -5.00 -4.67 12.61
N LEU A 104 -5.29 -4.31 11.36
CA LEU A 104 -4.92 -3.03 10.76
C LEU A 104 -6.12 -2.09 10.57
N TRP A 105 -7.30 -2.45 11.09
CA TRP A 105 -8.58 -1.80 10.79
C TRP A 105 -9.14 -0.95 11.93
N HIS A 106 -8.30 -0.47 12.85
CA HIS A 106 -8.76 0.34 13.99
C HIS A 106 -8.87 1.84 13.70
N GLY A 107 -8.60 2.25 12.46
CA GLY A 107 -8.84 3.59 11.98
C GLY A 107 -10.33 3.88 11.78
N VAL A 108 -10.63 5.10 11.35
CA VAL A 108 -12.01 5.61 11.25
C VAL A 108 -12.83 4.87 10.19
N THR A 109 -12.19 4.43 9.09
CA THR A 109 -12.88 3.78 7.97
C THR A 109 -12.85 2.25 8.06
N TYR A 110 -12.24 1.71 9.12
CA TYR A 110 -12.11 0.28 9.37
C TYR A 110 -11.31 -0.47 8.29
N ALA A 111 -10.31 0.19 7.71
CA ALA A 111 -9.43 -0.40 6.72
C ALA A 111 -7.97 -0.04 6.97
N PHE A 112 -7.05 -0.94 6.58
CA PHE A 112 -5.60 -0.72 6.74
C PHE A 112 -5.07 0.53 6.01
N LYS A 113 -5.84 1.04 5.04
CA LYS A 113 -5.47 2.23 4.27
C LYS A 113 -5.48 3.49 5.14
N ASP A 114 -6.24 3.49 6.25
CA ASP A 114 -6.23 4.57 7.24
C ASP A 114 -4.82 4.83 7.78
N LEU A 115 -4.04 3.77 8.04
CA LEU A 115 -2.70 3.87 8.63
C LEU A 115 -1.81 4.80 7.82
N SER A 116 -1.76 4.59 6.50
CA SER A 116 -0.88 5.38 5.65
C SER A 116 -1.51 6.68 5.18
N LEU A 117 -2.80 6.71 4.87
CA LEU A 117 -3.46 7.92 4.38
C LEU A 117 -3.60 9.01 5.46
N SER A 118 -3.78 8.65 6.74
CA SER A 118 -3.76 9.62 7.82
C SER A 118 -2.39 10.30 7.95
N CYS A 119 -1.30 9.56 7.85
CA CYS A 119 0.06 10.14 7.86
C CYS A 119 0.33 10.96 6.60
N THR A 120 0.00 10.45 5.42
CA THR A 120 0.19 11.16 4.15
C THR A 120 -0.55 12.50 4.15
N ALA A 121 -1.78 12.55 4.66
CA ALA A 121 -2.54 13.80 4.78
C ALA A 121 -1.87 14.81 5.73
N GLN A 122 -1.32 14.36 6.86
CA GLN A 122 -0.58 15.26 7.77
C GLN A 122 0.67 15.84 7.08
N PHE A 123 1.44 15.00 6.37
CA PHE A 123 2.61 15.48 5.61
C PHE A 123 2.21 16.48 4.53
N LEU A 124 1.10 16.24 3.82
CA LEU A 124 0.57 17.19 2.84
C LEU A 124 0.20 18.52 3.49
N GLN A 125 -0.58 18.49 4.58
CA GLN A 125 -0.99 19.70 5.29
C GLN A 125 0.22 20.54 5.71
N TYR A 126 1.25 19.90 6.27
CA TYR A 126 2.47 20.59 6.68
C TYR A 126 3.10 21.42 5.55
N PHE A 127 3.27 20.84 4.36
CA PHE A 127 3.85 21.56 3.23
C PHE A 127 2.90 22.58 2.60
N LEU A 128 1.61 22.24 2.49
CA LEU A 128 0.60 23.12 1.92
C LEU A 128 0.41 24.39 2.75
N GLU A 129 0.37 24.26 4.09
CA GLU A 129 0.27 25.38 5.02
C GLU A 129 1.53 26.25 4.96
N LYS A 130 2.71 25.64 4.99
CA LYS A 130 4.00 26.35 4.92
C LYS A 130 4.20 27.14 3.62
N LYS A 131 3.62 26.67 2.51
CA LYS A 131 3.73 27.29 1.19
C LYS A 131 2.49 28.05 0.75
N GLU A 132 1.45 28.11 1.59
CA GLU A 132 0.15 28.70 1.27
C GLU A 132 -0.41 28.19 -0.08
N LYS A 133 -0.31 26.88 -0.31
CA LYS A 133 -0.73 26.23 -1.56
C LYS A 133 -2.05 25.48 -1.41
N HIS A 134 -2.69 25.25 -2.55
CA HIS A 134 -3.88 24.43 -2.69
C HIS A 134 -3.63 23.30 -3.71
N VAL A 135 -4.12 22.09 -3.44
CA VAL A 135 -4.03 20.94 -4.35
C VAL A 135 -5.40 20.30 -4.58
N THR A 136 -5.53 19.63 -5.73
CA THR A 136 -6.70 18.81 -6.04
C THR A 136 -6.27 17.35 -6.12
N VAL A 137 -6.79 16.52 -5.22
CA VAL A 137 -6.53 15.09 -5.18
C VAL A 137 -7.52 14.37 -6.09
N VAL A 138 -7.02 13.53 -7.00
CA VAL A 138 -7.85 12.68 -7.87
C VAL A 138 -7.60 11.20 -7.58
N ILE A 139 -8.68 10.46 -7.30
CA ILE A 139 -8.65 9.04 -6.89
C ILE A 139 -9.72 8.25 -7.64
N GLY A 140 -9.30 7.15 -8.28
CA GLY A 140 -10.20 6.07 -8.71
C GLY A 140 -10.18 4.94 -7.68
N THR A 141 -11.35 4.44 -7.27
CA THR A 141 -11.42 3.37 -6.26
C THR A 141 -12.71 2.56 -6.27
N SER A 142 -12.62 1.25 -6.03
CA SER A 142 -13.74 0.34 -5.78
C SER A 142 -13.97 0.00 -4.32
N GLY A 143 -13.47 0.80 -3.38
CA GLY A 143 -13.67 0.48 -1.97
C GLY A 143 -12.89 1.39 -1.03
N ASP A 144 -12.07 0.79 -0.16
CA ASP A 144 -11.58 1.50 1.03
C ASP A 144 -10.61 2.64 0.74
N THR A 145 -9.97 2.71 -0.45
CA THR A 145 -9.01 3.79 -0.73
C THR A 145 -9.73 5.14 -0.74
N GLY A 146 -10.91 5.21 -1.37
CA GLY A 146 -11.71 6.43 -1.39
C GLY A 146 -12.16 6.84 0.00
N SER A 147 -12.73 5.91 0.77
CA SER A 147 -13.15 6.18 2.16
C SER A 147 -12.02 6.75 3.00
N ALA A 148 -10.87 6.08 3.02
CA ALA A 148 -9.73 6.48 3.84
C ALA A 148 -9.09 7.79 3.39
N ALA A 149 -9.10 8.09 2.08
CA ALA A 149 -8.57 9.33 1.55
C ALA A 149 -9.51 10.52 1.82
N ILE A 150 -10.82 10.33 1.64
CA ILE A 150 -11.82 11.33 2.04
C ILE A 150 -11.68 11.61 3.52
N GLU A 151 -11.65 10.58 4.35
CA GLU A 151 -11.55 10.74 5.80
C GLU A 151 -10.28 11.48 6.24
N SER A 152 -9.16 11.31 5.52
CA SER A 152 -7.89 11.93 5.87
C SER A 152 -7.80 13.42 5.50
N VAL A 153 -8.58 13.90 4.52
CA VAL A 153 -8.53 15.30 4.06
C VAL A 153 -9.86 16.06 4.19
N GLN A 154 -10.94 15.42 4.66
CA GLN A 154 -12.24 16.07 4.77
C GLN A 154 -12.18 17.33 5.66
N GLY A 155 -12.67 18.46 5.14
CA GLY A 155 -12.64 19.76 5.81
C GLY A 155 -11.29 20.49 5.78
N ALA A 156 -10.27 19.96 5.11
CA ALA A 156 -9.04 20.70 4.83
C ALA A 156 -9.32 21.87 3.88
N LYS A 157 -8.75 23.05 4.17
CA LYS A 157 -9.01 24.28 3.39
C LYS A 157 -8.19 24.40 2.12
N ASN A 158 -7.14 23.59 2.02
CA ASN A 158 -6.08 23.62 1.02
C ASN A 158 -6.04 22.34 0.16
N VAL A 159 -7.05 21.49 0.30
CA VAL A 159 -7.17 20.22 -0.44
C VAL A 159 -8.61 20.04 -0.88
N ASP A 160 -8.84 19.98 -2.18
CA ASP A 160 -10.06 19.38 -2.75
C ASP A 160 -9.79 17.91 -3.07
N ILE A 161 -10.77 17.03 -2.85
CA ILE A 161 -10.69 15.61 -3.22
C ILE A 161 -11.82 15.21 -4.16
N ILE A 162 -11.43 14.64 -5.30
CA ILE A 162 -12.31 14.09 -6.33
C ILE A 162 -12.13 12.58 -6.33
N VAL A 163 -13.20 11.85 -5.99
CA VAL A 163 -13.25 10.40 -5.97
C VAL A 163 -14.17 9.88 -7.06
N LEU A 164 -13.63 9.06 -7.95
CA LEU A 164 -14.37 8.31 -8.97
C LEU A 164 -14.68 6.91 -8.43
N LEU A 165 -15.97 6.59 -8.32
CA LEU A 165 -16.49 5.35 -7.74
C LEU A 165 -17.24 4.54 -8.81
N PRO A 166 -16.76 3.35 -9.21
CA PRO A 166 -17.46 2.50 -10.16
C PRO A 166 -18.73 1.94 -9.52
N LYS A 167 -19.88 2.20 -10.14
CA LYS A 167 -21.19 1.85 -9.57
C LYS A 167 -21.32 0.33 -9.40
N GLY A 168 -21.74 -0.11 -8.21
CA GLY A 168 -21.96 -1.53 -7.92
C GLY A 168 -20.70 -2.37 -7.71
N HIS A 169 -19.51 -1.77 -7.77
CA HIS A 169 -18.23 -2.47 -7.60
C HIS A 169 -17.62 -2.34 -6.19
N CYS A 170 -18.36 -1.75 -5.24
CA CYS A 170 -17.98 -1.70 -3.82
C CYS A 170 -19.13 -2.18 -2.93
N THR A 171 -18.81 -2.51 -1.67
CA THR A 171 -19.84 -2.84 -0.67
C THR A 171 -20.65 -1.60 -0.30
N LYS A 172 -21.89 -1.80 0.16
CA LYS A 172 -22.74 -0.67 0.57
C LYS A 172 -22.12 0.17 1.69
N ILE A 173 -21.38 -0.45 2.60
CA ILE A 173 -20.69 0.27 3.69
C ILE A 173 -19.61 1.20 3.13
N GLN A 174 -18.79 0.72 2.20
CA GLN A 174 -17.75 1.54 1.55
C GLN A 174 -18.37 2.69 0.74
N GLU A 175 -19.43 2.42 -0.04
CA GLU A 175 -20.16 3.46 -0.77
C GLU A 175 -20.67 4.56 0.17
N LEU A 176 -21.28 4.17 1.30
CA LEU A 176 -21.81 5.11 2.28
C LEU A 176 -20.70 5.91 2.97
N GLN A 177 -19.56 5.29 3.29
CA GLN A 177 -18.41 6.00 3.86
C GLN A 177 -17.88 7.11 2.95
N MET A 178 -18.04 6.98 1.64
CA MET A 178 -17.67 8.03 0.68
C MET A 178 -18.78 9.04 0.45
N THR A 179 -20.00 8.56 0.15
CA THR A 179 -21.09 9.40 -0.36
C THR A 179 -21.85 10.18 0.72
N THR A 180 -21.64 9.88 2.00
CA THR A 180 -22.31 10.56 3.13
C THR A 180 -21.47 11.66 3.78
N VAL A 181 -20.24 11.89 3.31
CA VAL A 181 -19.39 12.97 3.80
C VAL A 181 -19.77 14.29 3.13
N LEU A 182 -20.49 15.14 3.85
CA LEU A 182 -21.02 16.42 3.35
C LEU A 182 -20.07 17.58 3.65
N LYS A 183 -18.81 17.47 3.24
CA LYS A 183 -17.81 18.55 3.34
C LYS A 183 -17.63 19.22 1.98
N GLU A 184 -17.45 20.54 1.97
CA GLU A 184 -17.36 21.34 0.73
C GLU A 184 -16.23 20.89 -0.19
N ASN A 185 -15.11 20.45 0.39
CA ASN A 185 -13.92 20.02 -0.34
C ASN A 185 -13.96 18.55 -0.80
N VAL A 186 -15.08 17.84 -0.62
CA VAL A 186 -15.24 16.43 -0.96
C VAL A 186 -16.21 16.26 -2.12
N HIS A 187 -15.73 15.67 -3.21
CA HIS A 187 -16.51 15.44 -4.42
C HIS A 187 -16.46 13.97 -4.83
N VAL A 188 -17.60 13.28 -4.78
CA VAL A 188 -17.70 11.86 -5.13
C VAL A 188 -18.58 11.69 -6.35
N PHE A 189 -18.04 11.06 -7.40
CA PHE A 189 -18.71 10.84 -8.67
C PHE A 189 -18.88 9.34 -8.93
N GLY A 190 -20.13 8.90 -9.07
CA GLY A 190 -20.45 7.55 -9.53
C GLY A 190 -20.25 7.44 -11.03
N VAL A 191 -19.44 6.47 -11.46
CA VAL A 191 -19.03 6.26 -12.85
C VAL A 191 -19.34 4.83 -13.30
N GLU A 192 -19.51 4.64 -14.61
CA GLU A 192 -19.67 3.31 -15.21
C GLU A 192 -18.30 2.65 -15.42
N GLY A 193 -18.27 1.31 -15.41
CA GLY A 193 -17.03 0.53 -15.57
C GLY A 193 -16.50 -0.06 -14.25
N ASN A 194 -15.29 -0.60 -14.29
CA ASN A 194 -14.61 -1.25 -13.17
C ASN A 194 -13.35 -0.47 -12.70
N SER A 195 -12.67 -0.95 -11.65
CA SER A 195 -11.49 -0.25 -11.08
C SER A 195 -10.37 0.03 -12.06
N ASP A 196 -10.00 -0.96 -12.89
CA ASP A 196 -8.88 -0.82 -13.81
C ASP A 196 -9.25 0.16 -14.95
N GLU A 197 -10.51 0.15 -15.41
CA GLU A 197 -11.04 1.07 -16.42
C GLU A 197 -11.06 2.53 -15.95
N LEU A 198 -11.26 2.77 -14.65
CA LEU A 198 -11.22 4.13 -14.09
C LEU A 198 -9.83 4.72 -14.03
N ASP A 199 -8.80 3.88 -13.99
CA ASP A 199 -7.42 4.35 -13.94
C ASP A 199 -6.94 4.83 -15.33
N GLU A 200 -7.54 4.40 -16.43
CA GLU A 200 -7.21 4.90 -17.78
C GLU A 200 -7.41 6.42 -17.94
N PRO A 201 -8.60 7.00 -17.71
CA PRO A 201 -8.79 8.44 -17.81
C PRO A 201 -7.97 9.21 -16.75
N ILE A 202 -7.77 8.63 -15.54
CA ILE A 202 -6.93 9.25 -14.52
C ILE A 202 -5.48 9.35 -15.00
N LYS A 203 -4.92 8.27 -15.56
CA LYS A 203 -3.57 8.28 -16.15
C LYS A 203 -3.45 9.29 -17.27
N ALA A 204 -4.45 9.39 -18.16
CA ALA A 204 -4.45 10.38 -19.23
C ALA A 204 -4.41 11.82 -18.69
N VAL A 205 -5.17 12.11 -17.62
CA VAL A 205 -5.12 13.41 -16.92
C VAL A 205 -3.73 13.67 -16.34
N PHE A 206 -3.09 12.68 -15.71
CA PHE A 206 -1.75 12.85 -15.15
C PHE A 206 -0.63 12.93 -16.20
N ALA A 207 -0.85 12.40 -17.40
CA ALA A 207 0.08 12.54 -18.53
C ALA A 207 0.08 13.97 -19.11
N ASP A 208 -1.03 14.72 -18.97
CA ASP A 208 -1.08 16.14 -19.33
C ASP A 208 -0.44 17.00 -18.22
N THR A 209 0.88 17.12 -18.29
CA THR A 209 1.67 17.91 -17.33
C THR A 209 1.25 19.39 -17.25
N VAL A 210 0.69 19.95 -18.31
CA VAL A 210 0.20 21.34 -18.33
C VAL A 210 -1.08 21.44 -17.51
N PHE A 211 -2.01 20.51 -17.70
CA PHE A 211 -3.25 20.44 -16.94
C PHE A 211 -3.00 20.14 -15.46
N VAL A 212 -2.13 19.16 -15.16
CA VAL A 212 -1.70 18.83 -13.79
C VAL A 212 -1.14 20.06 -13.08
N LYS A 213 -0.23 20.80 -13.72
CA LYS A 213 0.38 22.00 -13.14
C LYS A 213 -0.63 23.14 -12.98
N LYS A 214 -1.55 23.31 -13.93
CA LYS A 214 -2.58 24.37 -13.89
C LYS A 214 -3.54 24.17 -12.71
N HIS A 215 -3.90 22.93 -12.41
CA HIS A 215 -4.90 22.58 -11.39
C HIS A 215 -4.30 22.01 -10.10
N ASN A 216 -2.97 22.00 -9.97
CA ASN A 216 -2.23 21.41 -8.85
C ASN A 216 -2.72 19.99 -8.54
N LEU A 217 -2.85 19.16 -9.58
CA LEU A 217 -3.36 17.80 -9.42
C LEU A 217 -2.33 16.89 -8.78
N MET A 218 -2.79 16.04 -7.87
CA MET A 218 -2.00 14.95 -7.30
C MET A 218 -2.86 13.73 -7.05
N SER A 219 -2.25 12.59 -6.74
CA SER A 219 -2.98 11.37 -6.38
C SER A 219 -2.55 10.83 -5.03
N LEU A 220 -3.54 10.39 -4.24
CA LEU A 220 -3.36 9.63 -3.01
C LEU A 220 -3.60 8.11 -3.21
N ASN A 221 -3.63 7.64 -4.47
CA ASN A 221 -3.67 6.21 -4.76
C ASN A 221 -2.41 5.49 -4.28
N SER A 222 -2.42 4.15 -4.34
CA SER A 222 -1.33 3.31 -3.79
C SER A 222 0.00 3.47 -4.51
N ILE A 223 0.06 4.30 -5.55
CA ILE A 223 1.28 4.72 -6.23
C ILE A 223 2.07 5.76 -5.43
N ASN A 224 1.42 6.54 -4.55
CA ASN A 224 2.10 7.58 -3.77
C ASN A 224 3.13 6.98 -2.80
N TRP A 225 4.38 7.46 -2.85
CA TRP A 225 5.48 6.91 -2.05
C TRP A 225 5.21 6.96 -0.54
N SER A 226 4.60 8.04 -0.05
CA SER A 226 4.30 8.19 1.39
C SER A 226 3.44 7.05 1.91
N ARG A 227 2.56 6.49 1.07
CA ARG A 227 1.73 5.36 1.46
C ARG A 227 2.53 4.09 1.66
N ILE A 228 3.52 3.83 0.79
CA ILE A 228 4.41 2.66 0.89
C ILE A 228 5.31 2.80 2.11
N LEU A 229 5.86 4.01 2.33
CA LEU A 229 6.72 4.33 3.46
C LEU A 229 6.06 3.95 4.80
N VAL A 230 4.84 4.44 5.03
CA VAL A 230 4.13 4.17 6.30
C VAL A 230 3.72 2.71 6.43
N GLN A 231 3.35 2.06 5.30
CA GLN A 231 3.00 0.64 5.28
C GLN A 231 4.18 -0.28 5.65
N MET A 232 5.43 0.17 5.58
CA MET A 232 6.55 -0.66 6.07
C MET A 232 6.41 -0.93 7.58
N ALA A 233 5.89 0.02 8.34
CA ALA A 233 5.87 -0.05 9.81
C ALA A 233 5.10 -1.26 10.35
N HIS A 234 4.01 -1.69 9.70
CA HIS A 234 3.26 -2.85 10.19
C HIS A 234 3.96 -4.18 9.92
N HIS A 235 4.88 -4.25 8.95
CA HIS A 235 5.75 -5.41 8.77
C HIS A 235 6.78 -5.51 9.89
N PHE A 236 7.42 -4.39 10.25
CA PHE A 236 8.33 -4.33 11.39
C PHE A 236 7.60 -4.65 12.70
N PHE A 237 6.44 -4.05 12.93
CA PHE A 237 5.64 -4.31 14.12
C PHE A 237 5.21 -5.78 14.20
N ALA A 238 4.69 -6.37 13.10
CA ALA A 238 4.34 -7.79 13.05
C ALA A 238 5.56 -8.66 13.41
N TYR A 239 6.71 -8.37 12.80
CA TYR A 239 7.95 -9.09 13.03
C TYR A 239 8.33 -9.07 14.51
N PHE A 240 8.39 -7.89 15.14
CA PHE A 240 8.78 -7.78 16.54
C PHE A 240 7.80 -8.45 17.51
N GLN A 241 6.51 -8.53 17.17
CA GLN A 241 5.50 -9.20 17.99
C GLN A 241 5.48 -10.72 17.82
N CYS A 242 6.00 -11.24 16.70
CA CYS A 242 5.99 -12.66 16.33
C CYS A 242 7.36 -13.34 16.49
N ALA A 243 8.46 -12.60 16.37
CA ALA A 243 9.80 -13.15 16.47
C ALA A 243 10.04 -13.74 17.88
N PRO A 244 10.49 -15.01 17.99
CA PRO A 244 10.68 -15.65 19.29
C PRO A 244 11.79 -15.01 20.13
N SER A 245 12.82 -14.46 19.49
CA SER A 245 13.92 -13.75 20.13
C SER A 245 14.68 -12.92 19.09
N LEU A 246 15.25 -11.78 19.52
CA LEU A 246 16.18 -10.97 18.73
C LEU A 246 17.65 -11.20 19.17
N ASP A 247 17.86 -12.15 20.08
CA ASP A 247 19.18 -12.49 20.62
C ASP A 247 19.95 -13.48 19.73
N THR A 248 19.27 -14.15 18.80
CA THR A 248 19.85 -15.16 17.92
C THR A 248 20.54 -14.56 16.70
N HIS A 249 21.49 -15.31 16.13
CA HIS A 249 22.14 -14.98 14.87
C HIS A 249 22.21 -16.22 13.95
N PRO A 250 21.63 -16.18 12.74
CA PRO A 250 20.82 -15.09 12.19
C PRO A 250 19.54 -14.84 13.02
N LEU A 251 18.95 -13.66 12.83
CA LEU A 251 17.63 -13.36 13.39
C LEU A 251 16.60 -14.36 12.83
N PRO A 252 15.58 -14.75 13.62
CA PRO A 252 14.61 -15.74 13.17
C PRO A 252 13.78 -15.17 12.02
N LEU A 253 13.52 -16.00 11.02
CA LEU A 253 12.64 -15.68 9.90
C LEU A 253 11.18 -15.73 10.36
N VAL A 254 10.40 -14.71 10.01
CA VAL A 254 8.95 -14.70 10.23
C VAL A 254 8.25 -14.67 8.89
N GLU A 255 7.29 -15.56 8.70
CA GLU A 255 6.42 -15.54 7.54
C GLU A 255 5.29 -14.51 7.71
N VAL A 256 5.07 -13.71 6.68
CA VAL A 256 4.02 -12.68 6.63
C VAL A 256 3.15 -12.92 5.40
N VAL A 257 1.91 -13.33 5.62
CA VAL A 257 0.89 -13.49 4.57
C VAL A 257 0.22 -12.15 4.29
N VAL A 258 0.28 -11.69 3.04
CA VAL A 258 -0.23 -10.38 2.59
C VAL A 258 -1.34 -10.57 1.56
N PRO A 259 -2.61 -10.33 1.94
CA PRO A 259 -3.70 -10.20 0.98
C PRO A 259 -3.43 -9.02 0.04
N THR A 260 -3.36 -9.29 -1.26
CA THR A 260 -2.79 -8.34 -2.22
C THR A 260 -3.72 -8.09 -3.40
N GLY A 261 -3.99 -6.81 -3.65
CA GLY A 261 -4.57 -6.28 -4.89
C GLY A 261 -3.52 -5.49 -5.68
N ALA A 262 -3.50 -4.16 -5.54
CA ALA A 262 -2.56 -3.26 -6.23
C ALA A 262 -1.07 -3.37 -5.83
N ALA A 263 -0.69 -4.39 -5.05
CA ALA A 263 0.67 -4.68 -4.57
C ALA A 263 1.39 -3.63 -3.68
N GLY A 264 0.72 -2.57 -3.20
CA GLY A 264 1.37 -1.55 -2.37
C GLY A 264 1.90 -2.09 -1.03
N ASN A 265 1.08 -2.87 -0.31
CA ASN A 265 1.48 -3.49 0.94
C ASN A 265 2.59 -4.54 0.73
N LEU A 266 2.54 -5.27 -0.38
CA LEU A 266 3.58 -6.20 -0.81
C LEU A 266 4.90 -5.47 -1.06
N ALA A 267 4.87 -4.39 -1.82
CA ALA A 267 6.06 -3.57 -2.08
C ALA A 267 6.66 -3.00 -0.78
N ALA A 268 5.83 -2.54 0.16
CA ALA A 268 6.29 -2.09 1.47
C ALA A 268 7.00 -3.21 2.26
N GLY A 269 6.41 -4.41 2.31
CA GLY A 269 7.05 -5.57 2.94
C GLY A 269 8.36 -5.95 2.25
N TYR A 270 8.40 -5.87 0.93
CA TYR A 270 9.60 -6.20 0.18
C TYR A 270 10.73 -5.18 0.39
N ILE A 271 10.40 -3.89 0.51
CA ILE A 271 11.36 -2.87 0.93
C ILE A 271 11.83 -3.13 2.36
N ALA A 272 10.92 -3.46 3.28
CA ALA A 272 11.27 -3.82 4.67
C ALA A 272 12.30 -4.96 4.70
N GLN A 273 12.12 -5.99 3.88
CA GLN A 273 13.08 -7.08 3.70
C GLN A 273 14.44 -6.57 3.19
N LYS A 274 14.43 -5.70 2.16
CA LYS A 274 15.66 -5.13 1.57
C LYS A 274 16.43 -4.20 2.49
N ILE A 275 15.79 -3.61 3.50
CA ILE A 275 16.46 -2.75 4.49
C ILE A 275 16.87 -3.51 5.77
N GLY A 276 16.67 -4.84 5.82
CA GLY A 276 17.24 -5.69 6.87
C GLY A 276 16.23 -6.46 7.74
N LEU A 277 14.92 -6.37 7.46
CA LEU A 277 13.90 -7.13 8.22
C LEU A 277 13.84 -8.59 7.75
N PRO A 278 14.07 -9.60 8.62
CA PRO A 278 14.12 -11.00 8.20
C PRO A 278 12.70 -11.58 8.16
N ILE A 279 11.97 -11.22 7.10
CA ILE A 279 10.64 -11.75 6.80
C ILE A 279 10.63 -12.55 5.51
N ARG A 280 9.79 -13.58 5.47
CA ARG A 280 9.35 -14.26 4.24
C ARG A 280 7.96 -13.75 3.89
N LEU A 281 7.78 -13.24 2.68
CA LEU A 281 6.49 -12.70 2.26
C LEU A 281 5.72 -13.77 1.51
N VAL A 282 4.45 -13.95 1.85
CA VAL A 282 3.51 -14.86 1.17
C VAL A 282 2.42 -14.00 0.56
N VAL A 283 2.22 -14.07 -0.75
CA VAL A 283 1.16 -13.31 -1.43
C VAL A 283 -0.12 -14.13 -1.46
N ALA A 284 -1.20 -13.59 -0.90
CA ALA A 284 -2.53 -14.14 -1.04
C ALA A 284 -3.34 -13.28 -2.02
N VAL A 285 -3.85 -13.87 -3.09
CA VAL A 285 -4.72 -13.22 -4.09
C VAL A 285 -6.06 -13.93 -4.15
N ASN A 286 -7.07 -13.24 -4.70
CA ASN A 286 -8.37 -13.85 -4.99
C ASN A 286 -8.36 -14.43 -6.43
N ARG A 287 -9.54 -14.57 -7.06
CA ARG A 287 -9.65 -15.08 -8.44
C ARG A 287 -8.99 -14.20 -9.51
N ASN A 288 -8.62 -12.96 -9.18
CA ASN A 288 -7.83 -12.05 -10.01
C ASN A 288 -6.36 -12.28 -9.67
N ASP A 289 -5.74 -13.20 -10.39
CA ASP A 289 -4.56 -13.94 -9.92
C ASP A 289 -3.25 -13.57 -10.65
N ILE A 290 -3.19 -12.40 -11.29
CA ILE A 290 -2.01 -11.97 -12.07
C ILE A 290 -0.72 -12.07 -11.26
N ILE A 291 -0.71 -11.62 -10.00
CA ILE A 291 0.48 -11.70 -9.14
C ILE A 291 0.86 -13.16 -8.86
N HIS A 292 -0.13 -14.04 -8.68
CA HIS A 292 0.11 -15.46 -8.48
C HIS A 292 0.76 -16.10 -9.72
N ARG A 293 0.22 -15.84 -10.92
CA ARG A 293 0.81 -16.33 -12.19
C ARG A 293 2.21 -15.78 -12.43
N THR A 294 2.46 -14.53 -12.04
CA THR A 294 3.78 -13.91 -12.16
C THR A 294 4.80 -14.56 -11.24
N VAL A 295 4.43 -14.83 -9.98
CA VAL A 295 5.30 -15.53 -9.03
C VAL A 295 5.61 -16.94 -9.50
N GLN A 296 4.59 -17.69 -9.94
CA GLN A 296 4.75 -19.11 -10.27
C GLN A 296 5.39 -19.38 -11.63
N GLN A 297 5.04 -18.57 -12.64
CA GLN A 297 5.30 -18.89 -14.04
C GLN A 297 6.04 -17.76 -14.76
N GLY A 298 6.26 -16.63 -14.09
CA GLY A 298 6.74 -15.41 -14.73
C GLY A 298 5.68 -14.69 -15.58
N ASP A 299 4.45 -15.20 -15.63
CA ASP A 299 3.37 -14.64 -16.47
C ASP A 299 2.69 -13.44 -15.77
N PHE A 300 2.99 -12.24 -16.26
CA PHE A 300 2.41 -10.96 -15.86
C PHE A 300 1.51 -10.43 -16.98
N SER A 301 0.37 -11.08 -17.17
CA SER A 301 -0.61 -10.71 -18.21
C SER A 301 -1.99 -10.45 -17.62
N LEU A 302 -2.73 -9.53 -18.25
CA LEU A 302 -4.13 -9.29 -17.92
C LEU A 302 -5.00 -10.51 -18.27
N SER A 303 -6.05 -10.70 -17.50
CA SER A 303 -7.15 -11.61 -17.85
C SER A 303 -8.18 -10.84 -18.67
N GLU A 304 -8.99 -11.54 -19.47
CA GLU A 304 -10.01 -10.86 -20.28
C GLU A 304 -11.05 -10.10 -19.46
N VAL A 305 -11.35 -10.57 -18.23
CA VAL A 305 -12.42 -10.01 -17.39
C VAL A 305 -12.00 -9.97 -15.92
N VAL A 306 -12.23 -8.83 -15.26
CA VAL A 306 -12.13 -8.69 -13.80
C VAL A 306 -13.25 -9.51 -13.16
N LYS A 307 -12.88 -10.49 -12.33
CA LYS A 307 -13.86 -11.35 -11.65
C LYS A 307 -14.26 -10.71 -10.34
N SER A 308 -15.55 -10.42 -10.18
CA SER A 308 -16.07 -9.97 -8.89
C SER A 308 -15.93 -11.07 -7.82
N THR A 309 -15.41 -10.70 -6.64
CA THR A 309 -15.22 -11.61 -5.51
C THR A 309 -15.77 -11.05 -4.20
N LEU A 310 -15.69 -11.86 -3.14
CA LEU A 310 -16.02 -11.45 -1.77
C LEU A 310 -15.02 -10.44 -1.18
N ALA A 311 -13.87 -10.25 -1.82
CA ALA A 311 -12.81 -9.33 -1.44
C ALA A 311 -12.62 -8.28 -2.54
N SER A 312 -13.65 -7.46 -2.78
CA SER A 312 -13.71 -6.51 -3.92
C SER A 312 -12.54 -5.54 -4.01
N ALA A 313 -11.94 -5.17 -2.88
CA ALA A 313 -10.74 -4.31 -2.84
C ALA A 313 -9.48 -4.98 -3.44
N MET A 314 -9.54 -6.28 -3.73
CA MET A 314 -8.50 -7.07 -4.38
C MET A 314 -8.89 -7.47 -5.82
N ASP A 315 -10.07 -7.08 -6.32
CA ASP A 315 -10.49 -7.34 -7.70
C ASP A 315 -9.78 -6.40 -8.68
N ILE A 316 -8.47 -6.62 -8.85
CA ILE A 316 -7.54 -5.76 -9.59
C ILE A 316 -6.76 -6.64 -10.56
N GLN A 317 -6.69 -6.23 -11.82
CA GLN A 317 -5.80 -6.87 -12.78
C GLN A 317 -4.52 -6.09 -13.07
N VAL A 318 -4.48 -4.79 -12.79
CA VAL A 318 -3.26 -4.00 -12.98
C VAL A 318 -2.61 -3.69 -11.62
N PRO A 319 -1.74 -4.56 -11.07
CA PRO A 319 -1.12 -4.33 -9.78
C PRO A 319 0.05 -3.35 -9.90
N TYR A 320 -0.22 -2.06 -9.99
CA TYR A 320 0.77 -1.01 -10.31
C TYR A 320 2.07 -1.07 -9.48
N ASN A 321 2.01 -1.46 -8.21
CA ASN A 321 3.21 -1.55 -7.36
C ASN A 321 4.10 -2.75 -7.65
N MET A 322 3.70 -3.69 -8.52
CA MET A 322 4.62 -4.68 -9.05
C MET A 322 5.76 -4.03 -9.83
N GLU A 323 5.56 -2.82 -10.39
CA GLU A 323 6.65 -2.05 -11.00
C GLU A 323 7.78 -1.76 -9.99
N ARG A 324 7.44 -1.41 -8.73
CA ARG A 324 8.43 -1.24 -7.65
C ARG A 324 9.13 -2.55 -7.31
N VAL A 325 8.39 -3.66 -7.30
CA VAL A 325 8.95 -5.00 -7.04
C VAL A 325 9.93 -5.39 -8.15
N PHE A 326 9.57 -5.17 -9.42
CA PHE A 326 10.44 -5.45 -10.58
C PHE A 326 11.71 -4.60 -10.55
N TRP A 327 11.59 -3.31 -10.20
CA TRP A 327 12.75 -2.43 -10.01
C TRP A 327 13.70 -2.93 -8.90
N LEU A 328 13.15 -3.38 -7.77
CA LEU A 328 13.97 -3.97 -6.70
C LEU A 328 14.57 -5.34 -7.07
N LEU A 329 13.89 -6.15 -7.89
CA LEU A 329 14.40 -7.43 -8.40
C LEU A 329 15.51 -7.24 -9.46
N SER A 330 15.38 -6.20 -10.28
CA SER A 330 16.39 -5.84 -11.28
C SER A 330 17.67 -5.27 -10.66
N GLY A 331 17.65 -4.95 -9.36
CA GLY A 331 18.77 -4.32 -8.67
C GLY A 331 18.78 -2.80 -8.90
N SER A 332 17.59 -2.20 -8.91
CA SER A 332 17.36 -0.78 -9.17
C SER A 332 17.68 -0.35 -10.60
N ASP A 333 17.62 -1.29 -11.57
CA ASP A 333 17.84 -1.02 -12.98
C ASP A 333 16.57 -0.47 -13.63
N SER A 334 16.53 0.86 -13.79
CA SER A 334 15.41 1.56 -14.39
C SER A 334 15.24 1.32 -15.89
N GLN A 335 16.29 0.91 -16.62
CA GLN A 335 16.18 0.59 -18.04
C GLN A 335 15.42 -0.73 -18.23
N VAL A 336 15.75 -1.74 -17.43
CA VAL A 336 15.04 -3.02 -17.42
C VAL A 336 13.58 -2.81 -17.02
N THR A 337 13.33 -2.09 -15.92
CA THR A 337 11.95 -1.85 -15.46
C THR A 337 11.13 -1.09 -16.50
N ARG A 338 11.70 -0.04 -17.11
CA ARG A 338 11.02 0.69 -18.19
C ARG A 338 10.64 -0.22 -19.35
N ALA A 339 11.57 -1.05 -19.84
CA ALA A 339 11.30 -1.95 -20.96
C ALA A 339 10.17 -2.96 -20.65
N LEU A 340 10.14 -3.51 -19.43
CA LEU A 340 9.08 -4.41 -18.99
C LEU A 340 7.71 -3.71 -18.96
N MET A 341 7.67 -2.50 -18.41
CA MET A 341 6.42 -1.76 -18.25
C MET A 341 5.90 -1.19 -19.58
N GLU A 342 6.76 -0.69 -20.45
CA GLU A 342 6.39 -0.26 -21.80
C GLU A 342 5.88 -1.44 -22.64
N GLN A 343 6.49 -2.63 -22.49
CA GLN A 343 5.94 -3.84 -23.10
C GLN A 343 4.54 -4.14 -22.56
N PHE A 344 4.38 -4.20 -21.24
CA PHE A 344 3.10 -4.50 -20.62
C PHE A 344 2.01 -3.49 -20.99
N GLU A 345 2.32 -2.19 -21.06
CA GLU A 345 1.38 -1.15 -21.48
C GLU A 345 0.94 -1.33 -22.94
N ARG A 346 1.84 -1.79 -23.82
CA ARG A 346 1.54 -2.03 -25.23
C ARG A 346 0.79 -3.33 -25.49
N THR A 347 1.09 -4.40 -24.75
CA THR A 347 0.61 -5.75 -25.05
C THR A 347 -0.30 -6.34 -23.98
N GLN A 348 -0.50 -5.64 -22.86
CA GLN A 348 -1.23 -6.13 -21.67
C GLN A 348 -0.70 -7.47 -21.14
N SER A 349 0.53 -7.83 -21.51
CA SER A 349 1.11 -9.14 -21.28
C SER A 349 2.63 -9.07 -21.30
N LEU A 350 3.25 -9.69 -20.31
CA LEU A 350 4.69 -9.75 -20.10
C LEU A 350 5.02 -11.13 -19.53
N ASN A 351 6.07 -11.76 -20.06
CA ASN A 351 6.74 -12.86 -19.37
C ASN A 351 8.02 -12.33 -18.74
N LEU A 352 8.19 -12.52 -17.44
CA LEU A 352 9.38 -12.08 -16.73
C LEU A 352 10.63 -12.78 -17.27
N PRO A 353 11.73 -12.04 -17.51
CA PRO A 353 13.02 -12.63 -17.80
C PRO A 353 13.41 -13.66 -16.73
N LYS A 354 14.02 -14.78 -17.15
CA LYS A 354 14.39 -15.89 -16.25
C LYS A 354 15.28 -15.43 -15.09
N GLU A 355 16.16 -14.44 -15.29
CA GLU A 355 16.97 -13.90 -14.20
C GLU A 355 16.12 -13.20 -13.13
N LEU A 356 15.08 -12.47 -13.52
CA LEU A 356 14.19 -11.78 -12.59
C LEU A 356 13.24 -12.77 -11.91
N HIS A 357 12.67 -13.71 -12.67
CA HIS A 357 11.77 -14.72 -12.15
C HIS A 357 12.47 -15.63 -11.13
N SER A 358 13.69 -16.09 -11.41
CA SER A 358 14.45 -16.90 -10.45
C SER A 358 14.88 -16.13 -9.18
N LYS A 359 15.13 -14.81 -9.28
CA LYS A 359 15.35 -13.96 -8.09
C LYS A 359 14.09 -13.83 -7.24
N GLN A 360 12.92 -13.81 -7.88
CA GLN A 360 11.63 -13.77 -7.21
C GLN A 360 11.30 -15.09 -6.53
N GLU A 361 11.59 -16.24 -7.16
CA GLU A 361 11.44 -17.57 -6.54
C GLU A 361 12.32 -17.75 -5.31
N ARG A 362 13.57 -17.27 -5.35
CA ARG A 362 14.50 -17.30 -4.21
C ARG A 362 14.05 -16.46 -3.01
N GLN A 363 13.02 -15.63 -3.18
CA GLN A 363 12.40 -14.89 -2.08
C GLN A 363 11.26 -15.66 -1.40
N GLU A 364 11.05 -16.92 -1.77
CA GLU A 364 10.09 -17.88 -1.19
C GLU A 364 8.71 -17.26 -0.91
N TYR A 365 8.04 -16.82 -1.98
CA TYR A 365 6.61 -16.52 -1.91
C TYR A 365 5.81 -17.83 -1.86
N GLU A 366 5.56 -18.36 -0.65
CA GLU A 366 4.59 -19.45 -0.44
C GLU A 366 3.15 -18.93 -0.63
N GLN A 367 2.18 -19.81 -0.86
CA GLN A 367 0.93 -19.48 -1.55
C GLN A 367 -0.34 -19.82 -0.76
N MET A 368 -1.44 -19.11 -1.09
CA MET A 368 -2.81 -19.57 -0.82
C MET A 368 -3.74 -19.08 -1.93
N CYS A 369 -4.30 -20.03 -2.71
CA CYS A 369 -5.35 -19.76 -3.70
C CYS A 369 -6.70 -20.27 -3.18
N ASP A 370 -7.76 -19.47 -3.38
CA ASP A 370 -9.13 -19.69 -2.89
C ASP A 370 -9.83 -20.96 -3.42
N GLY A 371 -9.18 -21.80 -4.24
CA GLY A 371 -9.72 -23.06 -4.75
C GLY A 371 -10.06 -24.09 -3.67
N CYS A 372 -9.59 -23.91 -2.42
CA CYS A 372 -9.98 -24.72 -1.25
C CYS A 372 -11.03 -24.05 -0.34
N CYS A 373 -11.46 -22.82 -0.62
CA CYS A 373 -12.53 -22.13 0.12
C CYS A 373 -13.90 -22.51 -0.44
N VAL A 374 -14.26 -23.79 -0.32
CA VAL A 374 -15.63 -24.26 -0.56
C VAL A 374 -16.53 -23.74 0.57
N GLU A 375 -17.54 -22.97 0.17
CA GLU A 375 -18.80 -22.67 0.84
C GLU A 375 -18.91 -23.08 2.33
N LEU A 376 -18.69 -22.13 3.23
CA LEU A 376 -19.28 -22.21 4.57
C LEU A 376 -20.20 -21.01 4.75
N GLY A 377 -21.49 -21.26 4.52
CA GLY A 377 -22.57 -20.36 4.91
C GLY A 377 -22.58 -20.07 6.41
N PRO A 378 -23.42 -19.12 6.87
CA PRO A 378 -23.39 -18.55 8.23
C PRO A 378 -23.78 -19.51 9.38
N GLY A 379 -23.74 -20.83 9.19
CA GLY A 379 -24.38 -21.81 10.07
C GLY A 379 -23.57 -22.41 11.22
N ASN A 380 -22.25 -22.18 11.35
CA ASN A 380 -21.44 -22.94 12.33
C ASN A 380 -20.69 -22.11 13.40
N CYS A 381 -21.08 -20.86 13.62
CA CYS A 381 -20.64 -20.08 14.79
C CYS A 381 -21.81 -19.86 15.75
N GLY A 382 -22.10 -20.86 16.59
CA GLY A 382 -22.92 -20.66 17.80
C GLY A 382 -22.15 -19.87 18.87
N PRO A 383 -22.81 -19.07 19.72
CA PRO A 383 -22.18 -17.97 20.43
C PRO A 383 -21.51 -18.43 21.73
N ARG A 384 -20.21 -18.20 21.87
CA ARG A 384 -19.59 -17.94 23.18
C ARG A 384 -18.56 -16.82 23.06
N ARG A 385 -19.00 -15.64 23.49
CA ARG A 385 -18.26 -14.39 23.76
C ARG A 385 -17.56 -13.73 22.56
N GLY A 386 -18.33 -12.86 21.89
CA GLY A 386 -17.94 -11.46 21.66
C GLY A 386 -16.62 -11.16 20.96
N SER A 387 -16.44 -11.62 19.72
CA SER A 387 -15.62 -10.90 18.74
C SER A 387 -16.19 -11.09 17.34
N GLY A 388 -16.83 -10.05 16.81
CA GLY A 388 -17.23 -10.01 15.41
C GLY A 388 -16.00 -9.72 14.57
N ILE A 389 -15.29 -10.77 14.12
CA ILE A 389 -14.13 -10.66 13.22
C ILE A 389 -14.67 -10.47 11.79
N PRO A 390 -14.44 -9.34 11.11
CA PRO A 390 -14.63 -9.24 9.67
C PRO A 390 -13.51 -9.97 8.94
N ARG A 391 -13.89 -10.65 7.85
CA ARG A 391 -13.12 -11.53 6.95
C ARG A 391 -11.60 -11.31 6.89
N THR A 392 -10.87 -12.09 7.69
CA THR A 392 -9.53 -12.60 7.38
C THR A 392 -9.66 -14.08 6.99
N ALA A 393 -9.34 -14.43 5.74
CA ALA A 393 -9.40 -15.81 5.27
C ALA A 393 -8.42 -16.69 6.07
N ARG A 394 -8.91 -17.80 6.64
CA ARG A 394 -8.09 -18.78 7.38
C ARG A 394 -7.32 -19.66 6.39
N GLY A 395 -6.00 -19.67 6.51
CA GLY A 395 -5.17 -20.73 5.94
C GLY A 395 -5.17 -21.98 6.82
N ARG A 396 -5.41 -23.15 6.23
CA ARG A 396 -5.07 -24.45 6.84
C ARG A 396 -3.71 -24.86 6.29
N VAL A 397 -2.73 -24.99 7.17
CA VAL A 397 -1.50 -25.74 6.88
C VAL A 397 -1.83 -27.22 7.11
N GLY A 398 -1.84 -28.01 6.03
CA GLY A 398 -1.86 -29.47 6.09
C GLY A 398 -0.46 -29.97 6.46
N GLY A 399 -0.40 -31.01 7.30
CA GLY A 399 0.84 -31.54 7.88
C GLY A 399 1.63 -32.49 7.00
#